data_AF-A0A968PQQ0-F1
#
_entry.id   AF-A0A968PQQ0-F1
#
_cell.length_a   1.000
_cell.length_b   1.000
_cell.length_c   1.000
_cell.angle_alpha   90.00
_cell.angle_beta   90.00
_cell.angle_gamma   90.00
#
_symmetry.space_group_name_H-M   'P 1'
#
loop_
_entity.id
_entity.type
_entity.pdbx_description
1 polymer ?
#
loop_
_entity_poly.entity_id
_entity_poly.type
_entity_poly.pdbx_seq_one_letter_code
_entity_poly.pdbx_strand_id
1 'polypeptide(L)'
;MFGKKPPSEPSKSEPPSQSQSLSNVTLTGGMVQLGQAGGNLQQSQTGNLNTQQQGMTEAEVVTLLEQLEAAVKQSALNPAQQEELLDYLRPAKREAGKETPSKELVGQNLKQVSETMQTLKDTTEAGKSLWQTGTDIFKAVAPWLGVAAAFFGV
;
A
#
# COMPACT_ATOMS: atom_id res chain seq x y z
N MET A 1 28.73 -10.10 -81.80
CA MET A 1 27.69 -10.82 -82.56
C MET A 1 26.63 -11.32 -81.58
N PHE A 2 25.37 -11.28 -82.02
CA PHE A 2 24.15 -11.52 -81.26
C PHE A 2 24.09 -12.90 -80.60
N GLY A 3 23.51 -12.96 -79.40
CA GLY A 3 23.12 -14.21 -78.74
C GLY A 3 22.07 -13.93 -77.67
N LYS A 4 20.80 -13.82 -78.09
CA LYS A 4 19.64 -13.62 -77.22
C LYS A 4 19.35 -14.93 -76.48
N LYS A 5 19.19 -14.86 -75.14
CA LYS A 5 18.66 -15.95 -74.32
C LYS A 5 17.47 -15.42 -73.50
N PRO A 6 16.25 -15.95 -73.70
CA PRO A 6 15.18 -15.98 -72.71
C PRO A 6 15.22 -17.34 -71.97
N PRO A 7 14.23 -17.74 -71.14
CA PRO A 7 13.38 -17.05 -70.16
C PRO A 7 13.66 -17.66 -68.75
N SER A 8 12.79 -17.41 -67.76
CA SER A 8 12.47 -18.24 -66.56
C SER A 8 12.50 -17.45 -65.24
N GLU A 9 11.35 -16.91 -64.85
CA GLU A 9 10.88 -17.06 -63.46
C GLU A 9 10.64 -18.57 -63.19
N PRO A 10 10.73 -19.12 -61.96
CA PRO A 10 10.08 -18.58 -60.76
C PRO A 10 10.79 -18.82 -59.40
N SER A 11 10.21 -18.21 -58.35
CA SER A 11 10.22 -18.64 -56.94
C SER A 11 11.55 -18.68 -56.15
N LYS A 12 11.66 -17.82 -55.13
CA LYS A 12 11.71 -18.31 -53.73
C LYS A 12 11.58 -17.18 -52.71
N SER A 13 10.53 -17.28 -51.91
CA SER A 13 10.32 -16.57 -50.66
C SER A 13 11.48 -16.79 -49.71
N GLU A 14 12.05 -15.71 -49.18
CA GLU A 14 12.86 -15.74 -47.96
C GLU A 14 11.93 -15.69 -46.75
N PRO A 15 12.00 -16.65 -45.81
CA PRO A 15 11.60 -16.42 -44.45
C PRO A 15 12.85 -16.19 -43.58
N PRO A 16 12.99 -15.06 -42.87
CA PRO A 16 13.92 -15.03 -41.76
C PRO A 16 13.34 -15.88 -40.62
N SER A 17 14.15 -16.86 -40.20
CA SER A 17 13.90 -17.72 -39.05
C SER A 17 13.55 -16.89 -37.81
N GLN A 18 12.36 -17.11 -37.26
CA GLN A 18 11.99 -16.67 -35.92
C GLN A 18 11.43 -17.89 -35.19
N SER A 19 12.23 -18.45 -34.28
CA SER A 19 11.76 -19.47 -33.34
C SER A 19 10.80 -18.82 -32.35
N GLN A 20 9.56 -19.30 -32.36
CA GLN A 20 8.53 -18.95 -31.40
C GLN A 20 8.61 -19.90 -30.20
N SER A 21 8.53 -19.34 -29.00
CA SER A 21 7.92 -20.04 -27.86
C SER A 21 7.05 -19.06 -27.11
N LEU A 22 5.75 -19.34 -27.21
CA LEU A 22 4.62 -18.68 -26.57
C LEU A 22 4.69 -18.86 -25.06
N SER A 23 4.30 -17.84 -24.29
CA SER A 23 3.46 -18.03 -23.10
C SER A 23 2.85 -16.70 -22.62
N ASN A 24 1.53 -16.70 -22.67
CA ASN A 24 0.58 -16.06 -21.75
C ASN A 24 0.52 -14.52 -21.65
N VAL A 25 -0.42 -14.00 -22.44
CA VAL A 25 -1.33 -12.89 -22.16
C VAL A 25 -1.68 -12.74 -20.67
N THR A 26 -1.57 -11.53 -20.14
CA THR A 26 -2.57 -10.98 -19.20
C THR A 26 -2.75 -9.49 -19.49
N LEU A 27 -3.95 -9.16 -19.98
CA LEU A 27 -4.49 -7.82 -20.16
C LEU A 27 -4.86 -7.24 -18.79
N THR A 28 -4.41 -6.03 -18.46
CA THR A 28 -5.11 -5.17 -17.50
C THR A 28 -4.86 -3.71 -17.85
N GLY A 29 -5.93 -3.03 -18.30
CA GLY A 29 -6.19 -1.60 -18.09
C GLY A 29 -5.10 -0.58 -18.42
N GLY A 30 -4.99 -0.21 -19.70
CA GLY A 30 -4.99 1.21 -20.07
C GLY A 30 -3.66 1.98 -20.13
N MET A 31 -2.69 1.51 -20.90
CA MET A 31 -2.04 2.31 -21.97
C MET A 31 -1.13 1.38 -22.78
N VAL A 32 -1.45 1.24 -24.06
CA VAL A 32 -0.68 0.42 -25.01
C VAL A 32 0.59 1.20 -25.35
N GLN A 33 1.74 0.82 -24.77
CA GLN A 33 3.04 1.11 -25.37
C GLN A 33 3.80 -0.21 -25.51
N LEU A 34 3.31 -1.01 -26.46
CA LEU A 34 3.97 -2.20 -26.96
C LEU A 34 5.08 -1.72 -27.91
N GLY A 35 6.33 -1.96 -27.52
CA GLY A 35 7.49 -1.55 -28.32
C GLY A 35 8.81 -1.80 -27.62
N GLN A 36 9.05 -3.03 -27.16
CA GLN A 36 10.39 -3.46 -26.81
C GLN A 36 11.24 -3.55 -28.09
N ALA A 37 12.36 -2.82 -28.13
CA ALA A 37 13.55 -3.21 -28.87
C ALA A 37 14.71 -3.18 -27.87
N GLY A 38 15.26 -4.36 -27.62
CA GLY A 38 16.18 -4.62 -26.53
C GLY A 38 17.49 -3.85 -26.64
N GLY A 39 18.12 -3.69 -25.48
CA GLY A 39 19.47 -3.18 -25.37
C GLY A 39 19.68 -2.43 -24.08
N ASN A 40 19.80 -3.18 -22.99
CA ASN A 40 20.50 -2.74 -21.78
C ASN A 40 19.77 -1.69 -20.91
N LEU A 41 18.61 -2.07 -20.35
CA LEU A 41 18.27 -1.59 -19.02
C LEU A 41 18.84 -2.57 -18.02
N GLN A 42 20.13 -2.37 -17.72
CA GLN A 42 20.71 -2.80 -16.44
C GLN A 42 19.83 -2.14 -15.36
N GLN A 43 18.81 -2.86 -14.93
CA GLN A 43 18.06 -2.52 -13.73
C GLN A 43 19.02 -2.79 -12.56
N SER A 44 19.91 -1.83 -12.34
CA SER A 44 20.71 -1.71 -11.13
C SER A 44 19.73 -1.60 -9.96
N GLN A 45 19.29 -2.74 -9.45
CA GLN A 45 18.61 -2.87 -8.17
C GLN A 45 19.66 -2.64 -7.07
N THR A 46 20.19 -1.43 -6.98
CA THR A 46 20.92 -0.96 -5.80
C THR A 46 20.88 0.55 -5.80
N GLY A 47 20.01 1.09 -4.97
CA GLY A 47 19.87 2.52 -4.75
C GLY A 47 18.58 2.74 -4.00
N ASN A 48 18.68 3.32 -2.82
CA ASN A 48 17.58 3.93 -2.09
C ASN A 48 16.66 4.71 -3.04
N LEU A 49 15.62 4.04 -3.51
CA LEU A 49 14.43 4.62 -4.07
C LEU A 49 13.35 4.02 -3.17
N ASN A 50 13.20 4.48 -1.92
CA ASN A 50 12.37 5.65 -1.61
C ASN A 50 11.68 6.29 -2.83
N THR A 51 11.08 5.44 -3.66
CA THR A 51 10.11 5.86 -4.66
C THR A 51 8.95 6.29 -3.80
N GLN A 52 8.90 7.59 -3.54
CA GLN A 52 7.77 8.33 -3.03
C GLN A 52 6.52 7.90 -3.82
N GLN A 53 5.89 6.81 -3.40
CA GLN A 53 4.45 6.76 -3.43
C GLN A 53 4.02 7.95 -2.58
N GLN A 54 3.19 8.83 -3.13
CA GLN A 54 2.49 9.85 -2.36
C GLN A 54 1.51 9.16 -1.41
N GLY A 55 2.04 8.38 -0.48
CA GLY A 55 1.37 7.69 0.59
C GLY A 55 1.85 8.28 1.91
N MET A 56 1.06 8.05 2.95
CA MET A 56 1.33 8.57 4.28
C MET A 56 2.71 8.15 4.79
N THR A 57 3.47 9.08 5.34
CA THR A 57 4.80 8.80 5.92
C THR A 57 4.69 8.21 7.33
N GLU A 58 5.75 7.55 7.81
CA GLU A 58 5.87 7.07 9.18
C GLU A 58 5.65 8.20 10.21
N ALA A 59 6.22 9.38 9.94
CA ALA A 59 6.06 10.55 10.79
C ALA A 59 4.60 11.04 10.84
N GLU A 60 3.89 10.98 9.71
CA GLU A 60 2.46 11.30 9.68
C GLU A 60 1.61 10.27 10.43
N VAL A 61 1.94 8.97 10.33
CA VAL A 61 1.29 7.92 11.13
C VAL A 61 1.49 8.21 12.60
N VAL A 62 2.72 8.46 13.05
CA VAL A 62 3.01 8.81 14.44
C VAL A 62 2.21 10.03 14.86
N THR A 63 2.17 11.08 14.03
CA THR A 63 1.40 12.31 14.32
C THR A 63 -0.10 12.04 14.48
N LEU A 64 -0.67 11.15 13.66
CA LEU A 64 -2.07 10.74 13.80
C LEU A 64 -2.31 9.91 15.07
N LEU A 65 -1.38 9.03 15.42
CA LEU A 65 -1.46 8.25 16.66
C LEU A 65 -1.30 9.14 17.90
N GLU A 66 -0.50 10.22 17.83
CA GLU A 66 -0.41 11.23 18.89
C GLU A 66 -1.70 12.04 19.04
N GLN A 67 -2.37 12.37 17.94
CA GLN A 67 -3.68 13.00 17.98
C GLN A 67 -4.72 12.10 18.65
N LEU A 68 -4.71 10.80 18.33
CA LEU A 68 -5.57 9.83 19.02
C LEU A 68 -5.22 9.76 20.52
N GLU A 69 -3.93 9.76 20.88
CA GLU A 69 -3.47 9.73 22.26
C GLU A 69 -3.96 10.95 23.05
N ALA A 70 -3.87 12.13 22.44
CA ALA A 70 -4.37 13.36 23.01
C ALA A 70 -5.89 13.31 23.19
N ALA A 71 -6.63 12.85 22.18
CA ALA A 71 -8.09 12.69 22.27
C ALA A 71 -8.50 11.74 23.39
N VAL A 72 -7.78 10.62 23.57
CA VAL A 72 -8.01 9.70 24.70
C VAL A 72 -7.80 10.42 26.04
N LYS A 73 -6.69 11.14 26.22
CA LYS A 73 -6.39 11.85 27.47
C LYS A 73 -7.35 13.01 27.76
N GLN A 74 -7.87 13.66 26.73
CA GLN A 74 -8.82 14.77 26.84
C GLN A 74 -10.28 14.29 26.94
N SER A 75 -10.54 13.03 26.64
CA SER A 75 -11.88 12.45 26.75
C SER A 75 -12.36 12.47 28.19
N ALA A 76 -13.68 12.56 28.39
CA ALA A 76 -14.31 12.44 29.70
C ALA A 76 -14.48 10.97 30.15
N LEU A 77 -13.65 10.06 29.63
CA LEU A 77 -13.60 8.66 30.08
C LEU A 77 -13.00 8.57 31.47
N ASN A 78 -13.31 7.49 32.20
CA ASN A 78 -12.67 7.28 33.49
C ASN A 78 -11.17 6.91 33.30
N PRO A 79 -10.33 7.11 34.33
CA PRO A 79 -8.89 6.89 34.19
C PRO A 79 -8.51 5.47 33.77
N ALA A 80 -9.22 4.45 34.25
CA ALA A 80 -8.94 3.06 33.90
C ALA A 80 -9.18 2.79 32.40
N GLN A 81 -10.26 3.34 31.83
CA GLN A 81 -10.56 3.24 30.39
C GLN A 81 -9.55 4.00 29.54
N GLN A 82 -9.13 5.19 29.99
CA GLN A 82 -8.09 5.94 29.31
C GLN A 82 -6.76 5.18 29.30
N GLU A 83 -6.36 4.63 30.45
CA GLU A 83 -5.12 3.85 30.57
C GLU A 83 -5.14 2.60 29.70
N GLU A 84 -6.26 1.87 29.64
CA GLU A 84 -6.40 0.70 28.77
C GLU A 84 -6.18 1.04 27.29
N LEU A 85 -6.82 2.11 26.80
CA LEU A 85 -6.62 2.58 25.42
C LEU A 85 -5.17 3.01 25.16
N LEU A 86 -4.55 3.70 26.13
CA LEU A 86 -3.16 4.15 26.01
C LEU A 86 -2.18 2.98 26.03
N ASP A 87 -2.48 1.89 26.73
CA ASP A 87 -1.62 0.70 26.81
C ASP A 87 -1.47 0.03 25.43
N TYR A 88 -2.52 0.01 24.61
CA TYR A 88 -2.46 -0.45 23.23
C TYR A 88 -1.92 0.60 22.26
N LEU A 89 -2.19 1.88 22.50
CA LEU A 89 -1.78 2.95 21.57
C LEU A 89 -0.28 3.27 21.63
N ARG A 90 0.33 3.22 22.82
CA ARG A 90 1.76 3.47 23.02
C ARG A 90 2.68 2.53 22.22
N PRO A 91 2.51 1.20 22.25
CA PRO A 91 3.33 0.29 21.45
C PRO A 91 3.10 0.49 19.95
N ALA A 92 1.85 0.76 19.51
CA ALA A 92 1.57 1.09 18.11
C ALA A 92 2.37 2.32 17.65
N LYS A 93 2.33 3.40 18.43
CA LYS A 93 3.08 4.64 18.13
C LYS A 93 4.58 4.40 18.11
N ARG A 94 5.11 3.70 19.13
CA ARG A 94 6.54 3.39 19.22
C ARG A 94 7.00 2.56 18.03
N GLU A 95 6.20 1.60 17.59
CA GLU A 95 6.50 0.77 16.43
C GLU A 95 6.44 1.56 15.13
N ALA A 96 5.44 2.41 14.95
CA ALA A 96 5.28 3.27 13.77
C ALA A 96 6.42 4.28 13.62
N GLY A 97 7.04 4.71 14.72
CA GLY A 97 8.16 5.66 14.71
C GLY A 97 9.56 5.06 14.52
N LYS A 98 9.67 3.74 14.25
CA LYS A 98 10.96 3.11 13.96
C LYS A 98 11.40 3.38 12.52
N GLU A 99 12.71 3.30 12.26
CA GLU A 99 13.26 3.34 10.90
C GLU A 99 12.71 2.22 10.00
N THR A 100 12.40 1.06 10.60
CA THR A 100 11.74 -0.07 9.93
C THR A 100 10.51 -0.49 10.74
N PRO A 101 9.36 0.16 10.55
CA PRO A 101 8.16 -0.09 11.34
C PRO A 101 7.52 -1.42 10.95
N SER A 102 7.15 -2.24 11.93
CA SER A 102 6.30 -3.42 11.68
C SER A 102 4.84 -3.01 11.55
N LYS A 103 4.36 -2.84 10.30
CA LYS A 103 2.97 -2.51 10.00
C LYS A 103 1.98 -3.52 10.57
N GLU A 104 2.35 -4.80 10.62
CA GLU A 104 1.51 -5.83 11.23
C GLU A 104 1.32 -5.57 12.74
N LEU A 105 2.40 -5.29 13.46
CA LEU A 105 2.33 -5.00 14.89
C LEU A 105 1.58 -3.69 15.16
N VAL A 106 1.81 -2.63 14.36
CA VAL A 106 1.03 -1.40 14.46
C VAL A 106 -0.45 -1.69 14.25
N GLY A 107 -0.80 -2.42 13.19
CA GLY A 107 -2.16 -2.80 12.88
C GLY A 107 -2.83 -3.60 14.00
N GLN A 108 -2.17 -4.61 14.55
CA GLN A 108 -2.72 -5.42 15.65
C GLN A 108 -3.01 -4.58 16.90
N ASN A 109 -2.08 -3.70 17.29
CA ASN A 109 -2.29 -2.82 18.43
C ASN A 109 -3.43 -1.82 18.17
N LEU A 110 -3.49 -1.22 16.98
CA LEU A 110 -4.60 -0.33 16.61
C LEU A 110 -5.94 -1.06 16.50
N LYS A 111 -5.94 -2.35 16.15
CA LYS A 111 -7.14 -3.18 16.20
C LYS A 111 -7.68 -3.27 17.62
N GLN A 112 -6.81 -3.55 18.61
CA GLN A 112 -7.21 -3.56 20.03
C GLN A 112 -7.77 -2.20 20.46
N VAL A 113 -7.11 -1.09 20.09
CA VAL A 113 -7.63 0.26 20.35
C VAL A 113 -9.03 0.43 19.75
N SER A 114 -9.22 0.03 18.49
CA SER A 114 -10.52 0.16 17.82
C SER A 114 -11.61 -0.67 18.51
N GLU A 115 -11.35 -1.92 18.89
CA GLU A 115 -12.31 -2.81 19.55
C GLU A 115 -12.71 -2.28 20.94
N THR A 116 -11.75 -1.78 21.72
CA THR A 116 -12.04 -1.12 23.00
C THR A 116 -12.87 0.15 22.78
N MET A 117 -12.50 1.00 21.83
CA MET A 117 -13.27 2.22 21.53
C MET A 117 -14.69 1.90 21.04
N GLN A 118 -14.89 0.82 20.29
CA GLN A 118 -16.22 0.36 19.91
C GLN A 118 -17.06 0.01 21.14
N THR A 119 -16.50 -0.74 22.08
CA THR A 119 -17.20 -1.05 23.34
C THR A 119 -17.56 0.23 24.12
N LEU A 120 -16.66 1.22 24.12
CA LEU A 120 -16.90 2.51 24.78
C LEU A 120 -17.97 3.36 24.09
N LYS A 121 -18.05 3.32 22.75
CA LYS A 121 -19.07 4.04 21.98
C LYS A 121 -20.49 3.59 22.33
N ASP A 122 -20.67 2.30 22.64
CA ASP A 122 -21.98 1.73 22.92
C ASP A 122 -22.39 1.92 24.38
N THR A 123 -21.45 2.34 25.24
CA THR A 123 -21.65 2.46 26.69
C THR A 123 -21.63 3.90 27.22
N THR A 124 -20.97 4.84 26.53
CA THR A 124 -20.78 6.21 27.01
C THR A 124 -20.82 7.25 25.89
N GLU A 125 -21.31 8.47 26.19
CA GLU A 125 -21.26 9.59 25.24
C GLU A 125 -19.81 10.02 24.92
N ALA A 126 -18.93 10.02 25.92
CA ALA A 126 -17.50 10.30 25.72
C ALA A 126 -16.86 9.28 24.76
N GLY A 127 -17.24 8.01 24.87
CA GLY A 127 -16.81 6.96 23.95
C GLY A 127 -17.31 7.18 22.51
N LYS A 128 -18.53 7.70 22.32
CA LYS A 128 -19.05 8.04 20.97
C LYS A 128 -18.23 9.15 20.32
N SER A 129 -17.98 10.24 21.06
CA SER A 129 -17.15 11.34 20.53
C SER A 129 -15.73 10.87 20.22
N LEU A 130 -15.13 10.08 21.11
CA LEU A 130 -13.80 9.51 20.87
C LEU A 130 -13.80 8.57 19.66
N TRP A 131 -14.82 7.74 19.49
CA TRP A 131 -14.97 6.84 18.34
C TRP A 131 -15.05 7.59 17.01
N GLN A 132 -15.73 8.73 16.96
CA GLN A 132 -15.77 9.56 15.76
C GLN A 132 -14.36 10.05 15.39
N THR A 133 -13.62 10.63 16.34
CA THR A 133 -12.22 11.06 16.11
C THR A 133 -11.31 9.89 15.72
N GLY A 134 -11.45 8.74 16.40
CA GLY A 134 -10.68 7.55 16.07
C GLY A 134 -10.98 7.01 14.68
N THR A 135 -12.23 7.09 14.22
CA THR A 135 -12.65 6.61 12.90
C THR A 135 -11.89 7.31 11.77
N ASP A 136 -11.76 8.64 11.83
CA ASP A 136 -11.01 9.41 10.83
C ASP A 136 -9.53 9.00 10.82
N ILE A 137 -8.95 8.79 12.00
CA ILE A 137 -7.55 8.36 12.16
C ILE A 137 -7.36 6.93 11.62
N PHE A 138 -8.23 5.98 11.97
CA PHE A 138 -8.15 4.60 11.46
C PHE A 138 -8.28 4.55 9.95
N LYS A 139 -9.16 5.36 9.35
CA LYS A 139 -9.32 5.46 7.90
C LYS A 139 -8.07 6.03 7.22
N ALA A 140 -7.42 7.01 7.84
CA ALA A 140 -6.16 7.57 7.33
C ALA A 140 -4.99 6.56 7.42
N VAL A 141 -4.90 5.80 8.51
CA VAL A 141 -3.80 4.85 8.78
C VAL A 141 -3.97 3.52 8.04
N ALA A 142 -5.20 3.06 7.78
CA ALA A 142 -5.49 1.80 7.10
C ALA A 142 -4.71 1.58 5.77
N PRO A 143 -4.70 2.53 4.80
CA PRO A 143 -3.95 2.35 3.56
C PRO A 143 -2.44 2.25 3.79
N TRP A 144 -1.89 2.95 4.79
CA TRP A 144 -0.47 2.84 5.15
C TRP A 144 -0.11 1.44 5.67
N LEU A 145 -1.01 0.85 6.46
CA LEU A 145 -0.87 -0.52 6.96
C LEU A 145 -1.09 -1.60 5.89
N GLY A 146 -1.66 -1.24 4.73
CA GLY A 146 -2.07 -2.19 3.71
C GLY A 146 -3.31 -3.01 4.10
N VAL A 147 -4.14 -2.48 5.00
CA VAL A 147 -5.40 -3.13 5.44
C VAL A 147 -6.61 -2.30 4.99
N ALA A 148 -7.78 -2.93 4.94
CA ALA A 148 -9.04 -2.21 4.71
C ALA A 148 -9.49 -1.49 5.99
N ALA A 149 -10.19 -0.36 5.88
CA ALA A 149 -10.76 0.35 7.03
C ALA A 149 -11.67 -0.54 7.90
N ALA A 150 -12.39 -1.47 7.27
CA ALA A 150 -13.21 -2.48 7.95
C ALA A 150 -12.43 -3.39 8.93
N PHE A 151 -11.10 -3.47 8.81
CA PHE A 151 -10.24 -4.15 9.78
C PHE A 151 -10.37 -3.55 11.19
N PHE A 152 -10.63 -2.24 11.28
CA PHE A 152 -10.91 -1.50 12.51
C PHE A 152 -12.41 -1.38 12.81
N GLY A 153 -13.27 -2.00 11.99
CA GLY A 153 -14.72 -1.89 12.14
C GLY A 153 -15.30 -0.51 11.81
N VAL A 154 -14.69 0.23 10.86
CA VAL A 154 -15.09 1.58 10.42
C VAL A 154 -15.30 1.73 8.91
#